data_AF-A0A2J8T8Q7-F1
#
_entry.id   AF-A0A2J8T8Q7-F1
#
_cell.length_a   1.000
_cell.length_b   1.000
_cell.length_c   1.000
_cell.angle_alpha   90.00
_cell.angle_beta   90.00
_cell.angle_gamma   90.00
#
_symmetry.space_group_name_H-M   'P 1'
#
loop_
_entity.id
_entity.type
_entity.pdbx_description
1 polymer ?
#
loop_
_entity_poly.entity_id
_entity_poly.type
_entity_poly.pdbx_seq_one_letter_code
_entity_poly.pdbx_strand_id
1 'polypeptide(L)' 'MSTVHEILCKLSLEGDHSTPPSAYGSVKAYTNFDAERDALNIETAIKTKGVDEVTIVNILTNRSN' A
#
# COMPACT_ATOMS: atom_id res chain seq x y z
N MET A 1 -1.76 37.71 -5.20
CA MET A 1 -1.00 37.47 -6.45
C MET A 1 -0.21 36.17 -6.30
N SER A 2 -0.85 35.01 -6.49
CA SER A 2 -0.16 33.71 -6.36
C SER A 2 -0.88 32.55 -7.06
N THR A 3 -2.19 32.65 -7.27
CA THR A 3 -3.00 31.60 -7.91
C THR A 3 -2.58 31.33 -9.35
N VAL A 4 -2.25 32.37 -10.12
CA VAL A 4 -1.83 32.23 -11.53
C VAL A 4 -0.47 31.53 -11.63
N HIS A 5 0.45 31.83 -10.72
CA HIS A 5 1.76 31.17 -10.66
C HIS A 5 1.61 29.70 -10.24
N GLU A 6 0.76 29.41 -9.25
CA GLU A 6 0.44 28.04 -8.82
C GLU A 6 -0.16 27.21 -9.96
N ILE A 7 -1.13 27.77 -10.70
CA ILE A 7 -1.77 27.09 -11.83
C ILE A 7 -0.75 26.81 -12.95
N LEU A 8 0.08 27.79 -13.30
CA LEU A 8 1.10 27.62 -14.34
C LEU A 8 2.17 26.59 -13.93
N CYS A 9 2.58 26.56 -12.65
CA CYS A 9 3.48 25.53 -12.14
C CYS A 9 2.89 24.12 -12.23
N LYS A 10 1.61 23.93 -11.88
CA LYS A 10 0.97 22.61 -11.94
C LYS A 10 0.84 22.10 -13.37
N LEU A 11 0.39 22.94 -14.29
CA LEU A 11 0.27 22.57 -15.72
C LEU A 11 1.62 22.19 -16.33
N SER A 12 2.71 22.84 -15.90
CA SER A 12 4.06 22.49 -16.36
C SER A 12 4.58 21.17 -15.77
N LEU A 13 4.03 20.71 -14.63
CA LEU A 13 4.47 19.51 -13.91
C LEU A 13 3.65 18.27 -14.29
N GLU A 14 2.43 18.45 -14.80
CA GLU A 14 1.52 17.41 -15.29
C GLU A 14 1.93 16.83 -16.67
N GLY A 15 3.16 17.10 -17.13
CA GLY A 15 3.75 16.50 -18.33
C GLY A 15 3.95 14.99 -18.15
N ASP A 16 3.31 14.21 -19.01
CA ASP A 16 3.40 12.75 -19.16
C ASP A 16 2.90 11.87 -17.99
N HIS A 17 1.60 11.97 -17.68
CA HIS A 17 0.88 10.92 -16.95
C HIS A 17 0.60 9.67 -17.81
N SER A 18 1.66 9.02 -18.32
CA SER A 18 1.54 7.69 -18.96
C SER A 18 1.66 6.55 -17.93
N THR A 19 2.09 6.85 -16.70
CA THR A 19 2.14 5.87 -15.60
C THR A 19 0.78 5.77 -14.90
N PRO A 20 0.17 4.57 -14.79
CA PRO A 20 -1.08 4.40 -14.08
C PRO A 20 -0.94 4.87 -12.62
N PRO A 21 -1.99 5.42 -11.98
CA PRO A 21 -1.96 5.85 -10.58
C PRO A 21 -1.44 4.78 -9.59
N SER A 22 -1.61 3.50 -9.93
CA SER A 22 -1.08 2.35 -9.18
C SER A 22 0.46 2.24 -9.19
N ALA A 23 1.15 2.82 -10.18
CA ALA A 23 2.61 2.74 -10.30
C ALA A 23 3.36 3.43 -9.14
N TYR A 24 2.72 4.43 -8.51
CA TYR A 24 3.26 5.15 -7.36
C TYR A 24 2.80 4.58 -6.01
N GLY A 25 2.01 3.51 -6.02
CA GLY A 25 1.57 2.82 -4.80
C GLY A 25 2.75 2.19 -4.06
N SER A 26 2.79 2.38 -2.74
CA SER A 26 3.80 1.78 -1.87
C SER A 26 3.56 0.29 -1.63
N VAL A 27 2.29 -0.11 -1.52
CA VAL A 27 1.88 -1.51 -1.41
C VAL A 27 1.74 -2.11 -2.81
N LYS A 28 2.50 -3.17 -3.07
CA LYS A 28 2.49 -3.90 -4.35
C LYS A 28 2.00 -5.32 -4.12
N ALA A 29 1.61 -5.99 -5.20
CA ALA A 29 1.25 -7.41 -5.15
C ALA A 29 2.40 -8.22 -4.56
N TYR A 30 2.09 -9.06 -3.58
CA TYR A 30 3.07 -9.92 -2.94
C TYR A 30 3.41 -11.09 -3.87
N THR A 31 4.69 -11.25 -4.24
CA THR A 31 5.14 -12.15 -5.33
C THR A 31 4.73 -13.61 -5.12
N ASN A 32 4.66 -14.08 -3.87
CA ASN A 32 4.29 -15.45 -3.52
C ASN A 32 3.05 -15.45 -2.61
N PHE A 33 2.01 -14.75 -3.04
CA PHE A 33 0.77 -14.65 -2.26
C PHE A 33 0.11 -16.02 -2.05
N ASP A 34 -0.16 -16.35 -0.80
CA ASP A 34 -0.86 -17.56 -0.36
C ASP A 34 -1.88 -17.15 0.72
N ALA A 35 -3.14 -17.08 0.30
CA ALA A 35 -4.23 -16.62 1.15
C ALA A 35 -4.48 -17.56 2.34
N GLU A 36 -4.37 -18.88 2.14
CA GLU A 36 -4.59 -19.88 3.19
C GLU A 36 -3.51 -19.78 4.26
N ARG A 37 -2.25 -19.63 3.83
CA ARG A 37 -1.13 -19.45 4.75
C ARG A 37 -1.21 -18.15 5.53
N ASP A 38 -1.56 -17.05 4.87
CA ASP A 38 -1.75 -15.77 5.55
C ASP A 38 -2.92 -15.84 6.55
N ALA A 39 -4.02 -16.50 6.22
CA ALA A 39 -5.15 -16.70 7.12
C ALA A 39 -4.76 -17.52 8.37
N LEU A 40 -4.04 -18.63 8.21
CA LEU A 40 -3.52 -19.44 9.31
C LEU A 40 -2.57 -18.65 10.22
N ASN A 41 -1.70 -17.83 9.64
CA ASN A 41 -0.77 -17.00 10.40
C ASN A 41 -1.51 -15.93 11.20
N ILE A 42 -2.53 -15.28 10.62
CA ILE A 42 -3.37 -14.30 11.32
C ILE A 42 -4.13 -14.97 12.47
N GLU A 43 -4.74 -16.14 12.21
CA GLU A 43 -5.46 -16.89 13.25
C GLU A 43 -4.54 -17.26 14.42
N THR A 44 -3.33 -17.73 14.12
CA THR A 44 -2.32 -18.08 15.13
C THR A 44 -1.88 -16.85 15.92
N ALA A 45 -1.63 -15.73 15.24
CA ALA A 45 -1.26 -14.46 15.86
C ALA A 45 -2.33 -13.96 16.83
N ILE A 46 -3.61 -14.07 16.47
CA ILE A 46 -4.74 -13.70 17.33
C ILE A 46 -4.86 -14.61 18.55
N LYS A 47 -4.71 -15.93 18.36
CA LYS A 47 -4.86 -16.92 19.44
C LYS A 47 -3.65 -16.97 20.40
N THR A 48 -2.52 -16.39 20.01
CA THR A 48 -1.33 -16.34 20.86
C THR A 48 -1.59 -15.52 22.11
N LYS A 49 -1.08 -15.97 23.26
CA LYS A 49 -1.25 -15.25 24.53
C LYS A 49 -0.58 -13.88 24.43
N GLY A 50 -1.39 -12.83 24.48
CA GLY A 50 -0.93 -11.45 24.35
C GLY A 50 -1.04 -10.85 22.95
N VAL A 51 -1.59 -11.58 21.97
CA VAL A 51 -1.77 -11.18 20.55
C VAL A 51 -0.46 -10.78 19.87
N ASP A 52 -0.12 -11.45 18.76
CA ASP A 52 1.04 -11.07 17.95
C ASP A 52 0.67 -9.97 16.94
N GLU A 53 0.60 -8.74 17.42
CA GLU A 53 0.26 -7.56 16.60
C GLU A 53 1.26 -7.33 15.46
N VAL A 54 2.55 -7.66 15.69
CA VAL A 54 3.61 -7.47 14.69
C VAL A 54 3.35 -8.32 13.47
N THR A 55 2.98 -9.59 13.65
CA THR A 55 2.63 -10.49 12.55
C THR A 55 1.38 -10.00 11.80
N ILE A 56 0.35 -9.56 12.52
CA ILE A 56 -0.89 -9.06 11.92
C ILE A 56 -0.62 -7.83 11.05
N VAL A 57 0.10 -6.83 11.59
CA VAL A 57 0.43 -5.61 10.86
C VAL A 57 1.27 -5.95 9.62
N ASN A 58 2.30 -6.78 9.77
CA ASN A 58 3.16 -7.15 8.65
C ASN A 58 2.41 -7.83 7.51
N ILE A 59 1.42 -8.68 7.81
CA ILE A 59 0.61 -9.32 6.77
C ILE A 59 -0.29 -8.26 6.12
N LEU A 60 -1.07 -7.50 6.90
CA LEU A 60 -2.08 -6.58 6.36
C LEU A 60 -1.49 -5.39 5.59
N THR A 61 -0.30 -4.88 5.96
CA THR A 61 0.30 -3.72 5.28
C THR A 61 1.12 -4.09 4.06
N ASN A 62 1.40 -5.37 3.84
CA ASN A 62 2.22 -5.86 2.72
C ASN A 62 1.43 -6.77 1.76
N ARG A 63 0.09 -6.69 1.76
CA ARG A 63 -0.79 -7.32 0.77
C ARG A 63 -1.64 -6.26 0.08
N SER A 64 -1.79 -6.38 -1.23
CA SER A 64 -2.73 -5.55 -1.98
C SER A 64 -4.18 -5.93 -1.65
N ASN A 65 -5.09 -4.95 -1.69
CA ASN A 65 -6.53 -5.14 -1.49
C ASN A 65 -7.19 -5.94 -2.61
#